data_AF-A0A3B8Q6G3-F1
#
_entry.id   AF-A0A3B8Q6G3-F1
#
_cell.length_a   1.000
_cell.length_b   1.000
_cell.length_c   1.000
_cell.angle_alpha   90.00
_cell.angle_beta   90.00
_cell.angle_gamma   90.00
#
_symmetry.space_group_name_H-M   'P 1'
#
loop_
_entity.id
_entity.type
_entity.pdbx_description
1 polymer ?
#
loop_
_entity_poly.entity_id
_entity_poly.type
_entity_poly.pdbx_seq_one_letter_code
_entity_poly.pdbx_strand_id
1 'polypeptide(L)'
;MGSAHVPHRWVPILFAAIFVGCAHRPINPPLTEINPSEGYYFQTHPRPNNSDELLVALAFSGGGTRAAALAYGVLDELRTATYSFEGQHRRLLDEVDAISSVSGGSFTAAAYGLYGDDLFTT
;
A
#
# COMPACT_ATOMS: atom_id res chain seq x y z
N MET A 1 30.53 38.51 -15.76
CA MET A 1 29.32 38.16 -14.99
C MET A 1 28.48 39.41 -14.81
N GLY A 2 27.40 39.55 -15.59
CA GLY A 2 26.52 40.72 -15.53
C GLY A 2 25.50 40.57 -14.40
N SER A 3 25.45 41.55 -13.49
CA SER A 3 24.45 41.62 -12.43
C SER A 3 23.08 41.91 -13.05
N ALA A 4 22.15 40.96 -12.96
CA ALA A 4 20.77 41.18 -13.35
C ALA A 4 20.10 42.13 -12.34
N HIS A 5 19.93 43.39 -12.72
CA HIS A 5 19.14 44.35 -11.94
C HIS A 5 17.65 44.05 -12.10
N VAL A 6 17.03 43.46 -11.08
CA VAL A 6 15.57 43.29 -11.02
C VAL A 6 14.95 44.68 -10.78
N PRO A 7 14.10 45.20 -11.68
CA PRO A 7 13.51 46.52 -11.47
C PRO A 7 12.56 46.47 -10.26
N HIS A 8 12.59 47.49 -9.39
CA HIS A 8 11.79 47.55 -8.16
C HIS A 8 10.28 47.27 -8.36
N ARG A 9 9.76 47.51 -9.56
CA ARG A 9 8.36 47.25 -9.95
C ARG A 9 7.99 45.77 -9.96
N TRP A 10 8.96 44.86 -10.04
CA TRP A 10 8.76 43.41 -10.09
C TRP A 10 8.88 42.74 -8.71
N VAL A 11 9.49 43.40 -7.74
CA VAL A 11 9.60 42.94 -6.35
C VAL A 11 8.24 42.59 -5.73
N PRO A 12 7.18 43.42 -5.82
CA PRO A 12 5.89 43.07 -5.24
C PRO A 12 5.20 41.89 -5.95
N ILE A 13 5.43 41.73 -7.26
CA ILE A 13 4.88 40.62 -8.05
C ILE A 13 5.57 39.31 -7.67
N LEU A 14 6.90 39.33 -7.54
CA LEU A 14 7.67 38.18 -7.07
C LEU A 14 7.30 37.79 -5.63
N PHE A 15 7.09 38.79 -4.77
CA PHE A 15 6.66 38.57 -3.39
C PHE A 15 5.25 37.96 -3.33
N ALA A 16 4.30 38.45 -4.12
CA ALA A 16 2.95 37.89 -4.20
C ALA A 16 2.93 36.45 -4.76
N ALA A 17 3.81 36.12 -5.72
CA ALA A 17 3.91 34.78 -6.30
C ALA A 17 4.31 33.70 -5.28
N ILE A 18 5.06 34.07 -4.23
CA ILE A 18 5.44 33.15 -3.14
C ILE A 18 4.22 32.69 -2.33
N PHE A 19 3.14 33.48 -2.26
CA PHE A 19 1.96 33.16 -1.46
C PHE A 19 0.91 32.31 -2.18
N VAL A 20 1.07 32.00 -3.48
CA VAL A 20 0.09 31.23 -4.27
C VAL A 20 0.23 29.70 -4.10
N GLY A 21 1.21 29.23 -3.32
CA GLY A 21 1.53 27.79 -3.17
C GLY A 21 0.73 27.00 -2.12
N CYS A 22 -0.08 27.65 -1.28
CA CYS A 22 -0.77 26.98 -0.17
C CYS A 22 -2.12 26.39 -0.56
N ALA A 23 -2.15 25.43 -1.48
CA ALA A 23 -3.33 24.61 -1.72
C ALA A 23 -3.25 23.33 -0.85
N HIS A 24 -3.62 23.43 0.43
CA HIS A 24 -3.76 22.26 1.28
C HIS A 24 -5.11 21.60 1.01
N ARG A 25 -5.12 20.56 0.18
CA ARG A 25 -6.28 19.68 0.00
C ARG A 25 -6.19 18.56 1.04
N PRO A 26 -7.19 18.37 1.91
CA PRO A 26 -7.24 17.18 2.73
C PRO A 26 -7.40 15.97 1.80
N ILE A 27 -6.33 15.16 1.67
CA ILE A 27 -6.37 13.89 0.93
C ILE A 27 -7.41 12.96 1.57
N ASN A 28 -7.54 13.03 2.89
CA ASN A 28 -8.52 12.29 3.66
C ASN A 28 -9.54 13.28 4.26
N PRO A 29 -10.68 13.53 3.59
CA PRO A 29 -11.73 14.39 4.15
C PRO A 29 -12.24 13.81 5.49
N PRO A 30 -12.71 14.65 6.42
CA PRO A 30 -13.27 14.18 7.68
C PRO A 30 -14.41 13.19 7.44
N LEU A 31 -14.40 12.09 8.18
CA LEU A 31 -15.50 11.13 8.16
C LEU A 31 -16.74 11.80 8.76
N THR A 32 -17.83 11.91 7.99
CA THR A 32 -19.09 12.50 8.46
C THR A 32 -19.97 11.48 9.20
N GLU A 33 -19.85 10.21 8.84
CA GLU A 33 -20.60 9.10 9.40
C GLU A 33 -19.73 7.83 9.36
N ILE A 34 -19.90 6.95 10.35
CA ILE A 34 -19.27 5.63 10.38
C ILE A 34 -20.30 4.63 9.87
N ASN A 35 -20.06 4.04 8.69
CA ASN A 35 -20.85 2.94 8.17
C ASN A 35 -20.07 1.63 8.31
N PRO A 36 -20.46 0.70 9.21
CA PRO A 36 -19.78 -0.59 9.39
C PRO A 36 -19.87 -1.52 8.17
N SER A 37 -20.78 -1.27 7.24
CA SER A 37 -20.90 -2.02 5.99
C SER A 37 -19.98 -1.49 4.88
N GLU A 38 -19.27 -0.39 5.12
CA GLU A 38 -18.34 0.23 4.18
C GLU A 38 -16.94 0.31 4.80
N GLY A 39 -15.90 0.23 3.96
CA GLY A 39 -14.50 0.35 4.39
C GLY A 39 -13.74 -0.97 4.48
N TYR A 40 -12.57 -0.92 5.11
CA TYR A 40 -11.58 -2.00 5.15
C TYR A 40 -11.81 -2.94 6.34
N TYR A 41 -13.00 -3.58 6.41
CA TYR A 41 -13.29 -4.63 7.38
C TYR A 41 -13.20 -6.00 6.73
N PHE A 42 -12.79 -7.02 7.49
CA PHE A 42 -12.73 -8.41 7.01
C PHE A 42 -14.06 -8.89 6.40
N GLN A 43 -15.18 -8.46 6.98
CA GLN A 43 -16.53 -8.87 6.57
C GLN A 43 -17.00 -8.16 5.30
N THR A 44 -16.44 -6.98 4.99
CA THR A 44 -16.89 -6.13 3.88
C THR A 44 -15.92 -6.13 2.70
N HIS A 45 -14.77 -6.80 2.83
CA HIS A 45 -13.75 -6.88 1.81
C HIS A 45 -13.65 -8.31 1.26
N PRO A 46 -14.46 -8.65 0.24
CA PRO A 46 -14.46 -9.99 -0.34
C PRO A 46 -13.09 -10.25 -0.97
N ARG A 47 -12.47 -11.36 -0.58
CA ARG A 47 -11.21 -11.85 -1.14
C ARG A 47 -11.54 -13.01 -2.07
N PRO A 48 -11.43 -12.82 -3.40
CA PRO A 48 -11.72 -13.88 -4.35
C PRO A 48 -10.81 -15.08 -4.06
N ASN A 49 -11.39 -16.28 -4.02
CA ASN A 49 -10.68 -17.55 -3.77
C ASN A 49 -10.08 -17.73 -2.36
N ASN A 50 -10.50 -16.93 -1.38
CA ASN A 50 -10.17 -17.08 0.05
C ASN A 50 -11.27 -17.86 0.79
N SER A 51 -10.92 -18.78 1.68
CA SER A 51 -11.88 -19.55 2.48
C SER A 51 -12.24 -18.85 3.79
N ASP A 52 -13.48 -18.97 4.25
CA ASP A 52 -13.86 -18.56 5.61
C ASP A 52 -13.43 -19.59 6.68
N GLU A 53 -12.81 -20.70 6.27
CA GLU A 53 -12.46 -21.83 7.13
C GLU A 53 -11.03 -21.79 7.68
N LEU A 54 -10.16 -20.98 7.07
CA LEU A 54 -8.76 -20.84 7.46
C LEU A 54 -8.43 -19.35 7.57
N LEU A 55 -7.89 -18.95 8.73
CA LEU A 55 -7.34 -17.61 8.93
C LEU A 55 -5.81 -17.66 8.79
N VAL A 56 -5.25 -17.01 7.76
CA VAL A 56 -3.81 -16.89 7.54
C VAL A 56 -3.36 -15.44 7.68
N ALA A 57 -2.62 -15.14 8.76
CA ALA A 57 -2.03 -13.83 8.96
C ALA A 57 -0.50 -13.87 8.82
N LEU A 58 0.05 -12.93 8.06
CA LEU A 58 1.50 -12.73 7.91
C LEU A 58 1.97 -11.54 8.74
N ALA A 59 3.15 -11.65 9.34
CA ALA A 59 3.79 -10.58 10.09
C ALA A 59 5.23 -10.37 9.61
N PHE A 60 5.46 -9.31 8.85
CA PHE A 60 6.78 -8.97 8.31
C PHE A 60 7.51 -7.93 9.16
N SER A 61 8.67 -8.32 9.69
CA SER A 61 9.52 -7.43 10.48
C SER A 61 10.19 -6.35 9.64
N GLY A 62 10.81 -5.39 10.34
CA GLY A 62 11.73 -4.42 9.76
C GLY A 62 13.10 -5.02 9.49
N GLY A 63 13.93 -4.27 8.76
CA GLY A 63 15.28 -4.73 8.38
C GLY A 63 15.75 -4.24 7.01
N GLY A 64 15.18 -3.13 6.52
CA GLY A 64 15.52 -2.55 5.23
C GLY A 64 15.27 -3.52 4.08
N THR A 65 16.16 -3.50 3.09
CA THR A 65 16.06 -4.27 1.86
C THR A 65 16.08 -5.78 2.09
N ARG A 66 16.77 -6.27 3.12
CA ARG A 66 16.78 -7.72 3.43
C ARG A 66 15.41 -8.22 3.87
N ALA A 67 14.72 -7.44 4.71
CA ALA A 67 13.38 -7.79 5.14
C ALA A 67 12.38 -7.72 3.99
N ALA A 68 12.52 -6.72 3.10
CA ALA A 68 11.69 -6.60 1.90
C ALA A 68 11.88 -7.81 0.95
N ALA A 69 13.13 -8.20 0.69
CA ALA A 69 13.44 -9.34 -0.17
C ALA A 69 12.94 -10.67 0.43
N LEU A 70 13.09 -10.87 1.74
CA LEU A 70 12.53 -12.04 2.42
C LEU A 70 11.01 -12.07 2.33
N ALA A 71 10.34 -10.95 2.60
CA ALA A 71 8.89 -10.85 2.48
C ALA A 71 8.42 -11.17 1.05
N TYR A 72 9.14 -10.69 0.03
CA TYR A 72 8.83 -11.00 -1.36
C TYR A 72 8.95 -12.51 -1.63
N GLY A 73 10.07 -13.12 -1.24
CA GLY A 73 10.28 -14.56 -1.42
C GLY A 73 9.25 -15.42 -0.69
N VAL A 74 8.81 -15.00 0.51
CA VAL A 74 7.72 -15.68 1.22
C VAL A 74 6.42 -15.61 0.43
N LEU A 75 6.03 -14.43 -0.08
CA LEU A 75 4.81 -14.30 -0.87
C LEU A 75 4.89 -15.09 -2.19
N ASP A 76 6.05 -15.07 -2.84
CA ASP A 76 6.28 -15.82 -4.08
C ASP A 76 6.20 -17.33 -3.85
N GLU A 77 6.72 -17.86 -2.74
CA GLU A 77 6.55 -19.28 -2.44
C GLU A 77 5.14 -19.64 -1.96
N LEU A 78 4.42 -18.76 -1.29
CA LEU A 78 3.01 -19.01 -0.98
C LEU A 78 2.15 -19.06 -2.26
N ARG A 79 2.58 -18.38 -3.32
CA ARG A 79 1.91 -18.41 -4.63
C ARG A 79 2.03 -19.78 -5.30
N THR A 80 3.17 -20.44 -5.14
CA THR A 80 3.44 -21.76 -5.74
C THR A 80 2.98 -22.90 -4.83
N ALA A 81 2.98 -22.68 -3.52
CA ALA A 81 2.57 -23.66 -2.53
C ALA A 81 1.05 -23.87 -2.59
N THR A 82 0.65 -25.04 -3.07
CA THR A 82 -0.76 -25.43 -3.16
C THR A 82 -1.15 -26.45 -2.11
N TYR A 83 -2.40 -26.41 -1.69
CA TYR A 83 -3.02 -27.44 -0.86
C TYR A 83 -4.40 -27.83 -1.41
N SER A 84 -4.89 -29.01 -1.00
CA SER A 84 -6.20 -29.51 -1.39
C SER A 84 -7.17 -29.38 -0.23
N PHE A 85 -8.30 -28.72 -0.45
CA PHE A 85 -9.34 -28.52 0.55
C PHE A 85 -10.71 -28.63 -0.10
N GLU A 86 -11.61 -29.45 0.46
CA GLU A 86 -12.92 -29.79 -0.13
C GLU A 86 -12.86 -30.19 -1.62
N GLY A 87 -11.80 -30.88 -2.03
CA GLY A 87 -11.59 -31.29 -3.42
C GLY A 87 -11.16 -30.16 -4.38
N GLN A 88 -10.97 -28.94 -3.88
CA GLN A 88 -10.40 -27.83 -4.63
C GLN A 88 -8.89 -27.73 -4.39
N HIS A 89 -8.12 -27.48 -5.44
CA HIS A 89 -6.71 -27.11 -5.33
C HIS A 89 -6.61 -25.59 -5.19
N ARG A 90 -5.97 -25.11 -4.13
CA ARG A 90 -5.84 -23.68 -3.81
C ARG A 90 -4.39 -23.32 -3.54
N ARG A 91 -4.00 -22.08 -3.83
CA ARG A 91 -2.68 -21.54 -3.46
C ARG A 91 -2.77 -21.02 -2.01
N LEU A 92 -1.72 -21.22 -1.22
CA LEU A 92 -1.68 -20.64 0.12
C LEU A 92 -1.70 -19.12 0.11
N LEU A 93 -1.21 -18.50 -0.96
CA LEU A 93 -1.27 -17.04 -1.13
C LEU A 93 -2.71 -16.51 -1.19
N ASP A 94 -3.64 -17.25 -1.80
CA ASP A 94 -5.06 -16.86 -1.90
C ASP A 94 -5.76 -16.91 -0.52
N GLU A 95 -5.19 -17.68 0.41
CA GLU A 95 -5.69 -17.79 1.78
C GLU A 95 -5.13 -16.69 2.71
N VAL A 96 -4.19 -15.84 2.26
CA VAL A 96 -3.63 -14.77 3.09
C VAL A 96 -4.67 -13.71 3.40
N ASP A 97 -5.03 -13.63 4.67
CA ASP A 97 -6.08 -12.74 5.13
C ASP A 97 -5.60 -11.33 5.45
N ALA A 98 -4.45 -11.25 6.10
CA ALA A 98 -3.94 -10.02 6.64
C ALA A 98 -2.42 -10.04 6.65
N ILE A 99 -1.83 -8.87 6.37
CA ILE A 99 -0.39 -8.67 6.47
C ILE A 99 -0.16 -7.51 7.43
N SER A 100 0.45 -7.82 8.58
CA SER A 100 1.07 -6.83 9.45
C SER A 100 2.52 -6.64 9.03
N SER A 101 3.00 -5.40 8.98
CA SER A 101 4.39 -5.15 8.59
C SER A 101 4.93 -3.86 9.21
N VAL A 102 6.26 -3.79 9.36
CA VAL A 102 6.96 -2.58 9.83
C VAL A 102 8.21 -2.29 9.00
N SER A 103 8.51 -1.00 8.82
CA SER A 103 9.73 -0.52 8.14
C SER A 103 9.95 -1.22 6.78
N GLY A 104 11.10 -1.89 6.58
CA GLY A 104 11.48 -2.54 5.33
C GLY A 104 10.47 -3.57 4.79
N GLY A 105 9.86 -4.39 5.65
CA GLY A 105 8.84 -5.37 5.21
C GLY A 105 7.58 -4.73 4.62
N SER A 106 7.29 -3.48 5.00
CA SER A 106 6.09 -2.75 4.53
C SER A 106 6.15 -2.40 3.06
N PHE A 107 7.35 -2.28 2.46
CA PHE A 107 7.46 -2.02 1.02
C PHE A 107 6.85 -3.15 0.20
N THR A 108 7.24 -4.39 0.50
CA THR A 108 6.68 -5.56 -0.18
C THR A 108 5.20 -5.77 0.19
N ALA A 109 4.85 -5.63 1.47
CA ALA A 109 3.46 -5.80 1.90
C ALA A 109 2.51 -4.79 1.21
N ALA A 110 2.90 -3.52 1.12
CA ALA A 110 2.12 -2.50 0.44
C ALA A 110 2.10 -2.71 -1.08
N ALA A 111 3.21 -3.11 -1.69
CA ALA A 111 3.26 -3.43 -3.11
C ALA A 111 2.33 -4.61 -3.44
N TYR A 112 2.35 -5.68 -2.65
CA TYR A 112 1.43 -6.80 -2.82
C TYR A 112 -0.03 -6.38 -2.60
N GLY A 113 -0.31 -5.59 -1.56
CA GLY A 113 -1.67 -5.09 -1.31
C GLY A 113 -2.22 -4.20 -2.44
N LEU A 114 -1.35 -3.53 -3.19
CA LEU A 114 -1.73 -2.66 -4.31
C LEU A 114 -1.83 -3.41 -5.65
N TYR A 115 -0.90 -4.33 -5.91
CA TYR A 115 -0.75 -4.99 -7.22
C TYR A 115 -1.23 -6.44 -7.25
N GLY A 116 -1.42 -7.09 -6.11
CA GLY A 116 -1.78 -8.51 -6.04
C GLY A 116 -0.77 -9.38 -6.80
N ASP A 117 -1.29 -10.28 -7.65
CA ASP A 117 -0.48 -11.16 -8.49
C ASP A 117 0.39 -10.41 -9.51
N ASP A 118 0.03 -9.17 -9.89
CA ASP A 118 0.84 -8.39 -10.84
C ASP A 118 2.22 -8.04 -10.27
N LEU A 119 2.38 -8.08 -8.95
CA LEU A 119 3.67 -7.91 -8.26
C LEU A 119 4.75 -8.85 -8.81
N PHE A 120 4.38 -10.05 -9.25
CA PHE A 120 5.31 -11.09 -9.69
C PHE A 120 5.53 -11.13 -11.20
N THR A 121 4.97 -10.17 -11.94
CA THR A 121 5.00 -10.16 -13.42
C THR A 121 6.09 -9.28 -14.03
N THR A 122 6.92 -8.66 -13.18
CA THR A 122 8.04 -7.80 -13.60
C THR A 122 9.23 -8.61 -14.11
#